data_AF-A0A9D9WU90-F1
#
_entry.id   AF-A0A9D9WU90-F1
#
_cell.length_a   1.000
_cell.length_b   1.000
_cell.length_c   1.000
_cell.angle_alpha   90.00
_cell.angle_beta   90.00
_cell.angle_gamma   90.00
#
_symmetry.space_group_name_H-M   'P 1'
#
loop_
_entity.id
_entity.type
_entity.pdbx_description
1 polymer ?
#
loop_
_entity_poly.entity_id
_entity_poly.type
_entity_poly.pdbx_seq_one_letter_code
_entity_poly.pdbx_strand_id
1 'polypeptide(L)' 'WGPWPKDWPASKSPWQFVGSKQQGNVRLMQGPGDCVPCLFEGCDRRLDSDSRCLQGISVEQVVEAACSLLAGSLPD' A
#
# COMPACT_ATOMS: atom_id res chain seq x y z
N TRP A 1 3.51 -4.64 7.93
CA TRP A 1 4.35 -4.27 6.78
C TRP A 1 3.83 -2.96 6.22
N GLY A 2 4.72 -2.03 5.84
CA GLY A 2 4.33 -0.73 5.27
C GLY A 2 5.02 0.45 5.97
N PRO A 3 5.15 1.59 5.28
CA PRO A 3 5.77 2.80 5.82
C PRO A 3 4.98 3.32 7.02
N TRP A 4 5.68 3.80 8.04
CA TRP A 4 5.06 4.40 9.21
C TRP A 4 4.86 5.90 8.98
N PRO A 5 3.65 6.45 9.16
CA PRO A 5 3.45 7.89 9.15
C PRO A 5 4.32 8.57 10.20
N LYS A 6 4.71 9.82 9.91
CA LYS A 6 5.49 10.63 10.85
C LYS A 6 4.75 10.73 12.19
N ASP A 7 5.51 10.58 13.28
CA ASP A 7 5.07 10.70 14.68
C ASP A 7 3.97 9.69 15.10
N TRP A 8 3.77 8.60 14.34
CA TRP A 8 2.79 7.57 14.70
C TRP A 8 3.23 6.73 15.93
N PRO A 9 2.32 6.40 16.88
CA PRO A 9 2.69 5.65 18.08
C PRO A 9 3.20 4.23 17.80
N ALA A 10 4.43 3.92 18.26
CA ALA A 10 5.11 2.63 18.04
C ALA A 10 4.31 1.39 18.48
N SER A 11 3.40 1.55 19.43
CA SER A 11 2.59 0.46 19.99
C SER A 11 1.39 0.07 19.13
N LYS A 12 1.05 0.83 18.07
CA LYS A 12 -0.16 0.60 17.28
C LYS A 12 0.15 0.65 15.80
N SER A 13 0.00 -0.47 15.11
CA SER A 13 0.10 -0.49 13.65
C SER A 13 -0.84 0.56 13.02
N PRO A 14 -0.35 1.42 12.10
CA PRO A 14 -1.20 2.32 11.33
C PRO A 14 -2.11 1.58 10.33
N TRP A 15 -1.76 0.33 10.02
CA TRP A 15 -2.34 -0.44 8.93
C TRP A 15 -3.17 -1.61 9.44
N GLN A 16 -4.30 -1.84 8.78
CA GLN A 16 -5.01 -3.12 8.82
C GLN A 16 -4.21 -4.15 8.03
N PHE A 17 -4.42 -5.43 8.34
CA PHE A 17 -3.69 -6.51 7.69
C PHE A 17 -3.99 -6.57 6.18
N VAL A 18 -5.29 -6.58 5.84
CA VAL A 18 -5.79 -6.56 4.46
C VAL A 18 -6.48 -5.22 4.18
N GLY A 19 -6.26 -4.68 2.99
CA GLY A 19 -6.92 -3.50 2.47
C GLY A 19 -6.00 -2.28 2.33
N SER A 20 -6.32 -1.45 1.34
CA SER A 20 -5.65 -0.18 1.09
C SER A 20 -6.19 0.91 2.03
N LYS A 21 -5.30 1.74 2.59
CA LYS A 21 -5.71 2.82 3.50
C LYS A 21 -4.74 4.00 3.47
N GLN A 22 -5.26 5.18 3.80
CA GLN A 22 -4.45 6.39 4.02
C GLN A 22 -4.38 6.72 5.51
N GLN A 23 -3.20 7.14 5.97
CA GLN A 23 -2.98 7.75 7.27
C GLN A 23 -2.14 9.02 7.07
N GLY A 24 -2.74 10.19 7.28
CA GLY A 24 -2.11 11.47 6.97
C GLY A 24 -1.70 11.57 5.49
N ASN A 25 -0.43 11.85 5.24
CA ASN A 25 0.17 11.95 3.90
C ASN A 25 0.70 10.60 3.36
N VAL A 26 0.46 9.48 4.05
CA VAL A 26 0.94 8.15 3.63
C VAL A 26 -0.25 7.31 3.20
N ARG A 27 -0.20 6.79 1.96
CA ARG A 27 -1.18 5.82 1.43
C ARG A 27 -0.50 4.46 1.26
N LEU A 28 -1.04 3.42 1.90
CA LEU A 28 -0.70 2.03 1.63
C LEU A 28 -1.69 1.48 0.59
N MET A 29 -1.17 0.98 -0.53
CA MET A 29 -1.94 0.27 -1.54
C MET A 29 -1.62 -1.22 -1.47
N GLN A 30 -2.66 -2.05 -1.44
CA GLN A 30 -2.58 -3.49 -1.63
C GLN A 30 -3.35 -3.84 -2.90
N GLY A 31 -2.77 -4.70 -3.72
CA GLY A 31 -3.46 -5.19 -4.90
C GLY A 31 -4.41 -6.35 -4.59
N PRO A 32 -5.06 -6.89 -5.62
CA PRO A 32 -6.05 -7.94 -5.45
C PRO A 32 -5.39 -9.29 -5.09
N GLY A 33 -6.09 -10.10 -4.30
CA GLY A 33 -5.76 -11.51 -4.07
C GLY A 33 -5.70 -11.92 -2.60
N ASP A 34 -5.99 -13.19 -2.34
CA ASP A 34 -6.07 -13.73 -0.97
C ASP A 34 -4.70 -13.88 -0.29
N CYS A 35 -3.62 -13.71 -1.07
CA CYS A 35 -2.26 -13.71 -0.55
C CYS A 35 -1.87 -12.39 0.12
N VAL A 36 -2.68 -11.33 0.04
CA VAL A 36 -2.33 -10.02 0.59
C VAL A 36 -2.53 -9.94 2.13
N PRO A 37 -1.73 -9.14 2.85
CA PRO A 37 -0.51 -8.48 2.38
C PRO A 37 0.49 -9.58 1.99
N CYS A 38 1.17 -9.48 0.83
CA CYS A 38 1.72 -10.60 0.03
C CYS A 38 2.67 -11.57 0.77
N LEU A 39 2.31 -12.18 1.88
CA LEU A 39 3.26 -12.80 2.80
C LEU A 39 3.57 -14.26 2.41
N PHE A 40 3.77 -14.46 1.10
CA PHE A 40 4.76 -15.39 0.57
C PHE A 40 5.78 -14.74 -0.38
N GLU A 41 5.91 -13.40 -0.35
CA GLU A 41 6.99 -12.55 -0.92
C GLU A 41 7.45 -12.91 -2.33
N GLY A 42 6.47 -13.30 -3.13
CA GLY A 42 6.61 -13.87 -4.45
C GLY A 42 5.69 -15.08 -4.55
N CYS A 43 4.96 -15.23 -5.64
CA CYS A 43 3.95 -16.28 -5.78
C CYS A 43 4.55 -17.68 -5.63
N ASP A 44 5.86 -17.84 -5.87
CA ASP A 44 6.59 -19.10 -5.77
C ASP A 44 7.42 -19.21 -4.47
N ARG A 45 7.14 -18.38 -3.46
CA ARG A 45 7.80 -18.38 -2.14
C ARG A 45 9.30 -18.07 -2.19
N ARG A 46 9.70 -17.23 -3.14
CA ARG A 46 11.07 -16.72 -3.31
C ARG A 46 11.03 -15.26 -3.75
N LEU A 47 11.98 -14.48 -3.24
CA LEU A 47 11.99 -13.01 -3.36
C LEU A 47 12.09 -12.49 -4.80
N ASP A 48 12.61 -13.30 -5.72
CA ASP A 48 12.77 -13.00 -7.14
C ASP A 48 11.62 -13.57 -7.99
N SER A 49 10.58 -14.15 -7.37
CA SER A 49 9.39 -14.58 -8.11
C SER A 49 8.36 -13.46 -8.24
N ASP A 50 7.50 -13.60 -9.25
CA ASP A 50 6.46 -12.63 -9.53
C ASP A 50 5.53 -12.41 -8.35
N SER A 51 5.16 -11.16 -8.12
CA SER A 51 4.12 -10.79 -7.16
C SER A 51 2.86 -10.40 -7.92
N ARG A 52 2.05 -11.39 -8.30
CA ARG A 52 0.81 -11.15 -9.09
C ARG A 52 -0.15 -10.18 -8.41
N CYS A 53 -0.22 -10.18 -7.08
CA CYS A 53 -1.02 -9.20 -6.35
C CYS A 53 -0.53 -7.77 -6.57
N LEU A 54 0.78 -7.51 -6.68
CA LEU A 54 1.31 -6.19 -7.01
C LEU A 54 1.09 -5.84 -8.48
N GLN A 55 1.30 -6.80 -9.39
CA GLN A 55 1.06 -6.61 -10.83
C GLN A 55 -0.42 -6.34 -11.14
N GLY A 56 -1.34 -6.81 -10.30
CA GLY A 56 -2.77 -6.54 -10.41
C GLY A 56 -3.19 -5.13 -9.98
N ILE A 57 -2.27 -4.32 -9.43
CA ILE A 57 -2.54 -2.90 -9.19
C ILE A 57 -2.37 -2.18 -10.52
N SER A 58 -3.46 -1.63 -11.05
CA SER A 58 -3.42 -0.94 -12.34
C SER A 58 -2.69 0.40 -12.22
N VAL A 59 -2.12 0.86 -13.33
CA VAL A 59 -1.45 2.17 -13.40
C VAL A 59 -2.44 3.28 -13.04
N GLU A 60 -3.68 3.18 -13.50
CA GLU A 60 -4.75 4.14 -13.22
C GLU A 60 -5.02 4.25 -11.72
N GLN A 61 -5.07 3.13 -11.00
CA GLN A 61 -5.26 3.12 -9.54
C GLN A 61 -4.10 3.84 -8.82
N VAL A 62 -2.86 3.66 -9.29
CA VAL A 62 -1.69 4.34 -8.73
C VAL A 62 -1.76 5.85 -9.01
N VAL A 63 -2.09 6.23 -10.24
CA VAL A 63 -2.22 7.64 -10.65
C VAL A 63 -3.31 8.33 -9.85
N GLU A 64 -4.49 7.70 -9.70
CA GLU A 64 -5.60 8.25 -8.91
C GLU A 64 -5.21 8.48 -7.45
N ALA A 65 -4.53 7.50 -6.83
CA ALA A 65 -4.05 7.61 -5.46
C ALA A 65 -3.03 8.74 -5.30
N ALA A 66 -2.10 8.88 -6.24
CA ALA A 66 -1.09 9.94 -6.25
C ALA A 66 -1.73 11.33 -6.44
N CYS A 67 -2.63 11.48 -7.42
CA CYS A 67 -3.36 12.71 -7.64
C CYS A 67 -4.16 13.13 -6.41
N SER A 68 -4.84 12.19 -5.74
CA SER A 68 -5.60 12.46 -4.51
C SER A 68 -4.71 12.97 -3.37
N LEU A 69 -3.50 12.42 -3.23
CA LEU A 69 -2.53 12.87 -2.22
C LEU A 69 -2.00 14.28 -2.52
N LEU A 70 -1.72 14.57 -3.79
CA LEU A 70 -1.18 15.86 -4.22
C LEU A 70 -2.23 16.97 -4.19
N ALA A 71 -3.47 16.66 -4.58
CA ALA A 71 -4.58 17.62 -4.54
C ALA A 71 -4.91 18.08 -3.11
N GLY A 72 -4.80 17.18 -2.12
CA GLY A 72 -4.94 17.54 -0.70
C GLY A 72 -3.75 18.28 -0.10
N SER A 73 -2.67 18.49 -0.87
CA SER A 73 -1.42 19.13 -0.42
C SER A 73 -1.19 20.52 -1.00
N LEU A 74 -2.04 20.97 -1.92
CA LEU A 74 -2.00 22.33 -2.43
C LEU A 74 -2.76 23.25 -1.45
N PRO A 75 -2.12 24.23 -0.81
CA PRO A 75 -2.85 25.34 -0.23
C PRO A 75 -3.51 26.16 -1.35
N ASP A 76 -4.72 26.68 -1.09
CA ASP A 76 -5.39 27.68 -1.95
C ASP A 76 -4.49 28.89 -2.23
#